data_AF-A0A7V9KVQ3-F1
#
_entry.id   AF-A0A7V9KVQ3-F1
#
_cell.length_a   1.000
_cell.length_b   1.000
_cell.length_c   1.000
_cell.angle_alpha   90.00
_cell.angle_beta   90.00
_cell.angle_gamma   90.00
#
_symmetry.space_group_name_H-M   'P 1'
#
loop_
_entity.id
_entity.type
_entity.pdbx_description
1 polymer ?
#
loop_
_entity_poly.entity_id
_entity_poly.type
_entity_poly.pdbx_seq_one_letter_code
_entity_poly.pdbx_strand_id
1 'polypeptide(L)' 'SLNASLAQWLLGTGRATAPYVTSQGTRLGRAGRPRIEQGVDGTVWVGGATMTLSTGEIDL' A
#
# COMPACT_ATOMS: atom_id res chain seq x y z
N SER A 1 7.23 0.76 5.55
CA SER A 1 5.98 1.48 5.90
C SER A 1 4.99 0.50 6.54
N LEU A 2 3.92 0.97 7.20
CA LEU A 2 2.96 0.11 7.91
C LEU A 2 2.33 -0.98 7.02
N ASN A 3 1.84 -0.62 5.82
CA ASN A 3 1.18 -1.58 4.92
C ASN A 3 2.12 -2.75 4.53
N ALA A 4 3.40 -2.46 4.29
CA ALA A 4 4.37 -3.49 3.92
C ALA A 4 4.65 -4.46 5.08
N SER A 5 4.91 -3.94 6.29
CA SER A 5 5.21 -4.78 7.46
C SER A 5 4.00 -5.62 7.88
N LEU A 6 2.79 -5.06 7.81
CA LEU A 6 1.57 -5.82 8.11
C LEU A 6 1.32 -6.91 7.06
N ALA A 7 1.58 -6.62 5.78
CA ALA A 7 1.47 -7.61 4.72
C ALA A 7 2.44 -8.78 4.90
N GLN A 8 3.70 -8.51 5.25
CA GLN A 8 4.67 -9.56 5.57
C GLN A 8 4.16 -10.49 6.68
N TRP A 9 3.60 -9.93 7.76
CA TRP A 9 3.05 -10.73 8.86
C TRP A 9 1.79 -11.51 8.45
N LEU A 10 0.86 -10.89 7.74
CA LEU A 10 -0.38 -11.55 7.31
C LEU A 10 -0.10 -12.72 6.37
N LEU A 11 0.80 -12.52 5.40
CA LEU A 11 1.20 -13.55 4.44
C LEU A 11 2.03 -14.64 5.12
N GLY A 12 3.04 -14.26 5.91
CA GLY A 12 3.91 -15.21 6.61
C GLY A 12 3.18 -16.07 7.63
N THR A 13 2.04 -15.60 8.14
CA THR A 13 1.21 -16.37 9.08
C THR A 13 -0.04 -17.01 8.45
N GLY A 14 -0.22 -16.91 7.13
CA GLY A 14 -1.35 -17.50 6.40
C GLY A 14 -2.71 -16.86 6.70
N ARG A 15 -2.74 -15.66 7.31
CA ARG A 15 -3.98 -14.94 7.64
C ARG A 15 -4.57 -14.19 6.44
N ALA A 16 -3.76 -13.95 5.43
CA ALA A 16 -4.20 -13.44 4.14
C ALA A 16 -3.39 -14.12 3.04
N THR A 17 -3.91 -14.04 1.81
CA THR A 17 -3.25 -14.51 0.60
C THR A 17 -3.20 -13.36 -0.39
N ALA A 18 -2.03 -13.14 -1.00
CA ALA A 18 -1.88 -12.15 -2.05
C ALA A 18 -2.49 -12.66 -3.38
N PRO A 19 -3.00 -11.78 -4.26
CA PRO A 19 -3.07 -10.32 -4.09
C PRO A 19 -4.31 -9.89 -3.28
N TYR A 20 -4.19 -8.77 -2.54
CA TYR A 20 -5.33 -8.16 -1.85
C TYR A 20 -5.20 -6.64 -1.76
N VAL A 21 -6.29 -5.96 -1.37
CA VAL A 21 -6.35 -4.50 -1.22
C VAL A 21 -6.58 -4.16 0.25
N THR A 22 -5.82 -3.20 0.77
CA THR A 22 -6.04 -2.63 2.10
C THR A 22 -6.92 -1.37 2.02
N SER A 23 -7.57 -1.01 3.13
CA SER A 23 -8.26 0.26 3.27
C SER A 23 -7.59 1.09 4.37
N GLN A 24 -7.24 2.34 4.06
CA GLN A 24 -6.60 3.24 5.02
C GLN A 24 -7.21 4.65 4.98
N GLY A 25 -7.37 5.24 6.17
CA GLY A 25 -7.82 6.62 6.32
C GLY A 25 -9.33 6.81 6.40
N THR A 26 -10.13 5.73 6.42
CA THR A 26 -11.60 5.79 6.45
C THR A 26 -12.14 6.68 7.58
N ARG A 27 -11.55 6.58 8.78
CA ARG A 27 -11.94 7.42 9.94
C ARG A 27 -11.63 8.91 9.74
N LEU A 28 -10.70 9.23 8.86
CA LEU A 28 -10.33 10.59 8.47
C LEU A 28 -11.05 11.05 7.19
N GLY A 29 -12.05 10.29 6.71
CA GLY A 29 -12.73 10.58 5.45
C GLY A 29 -11.86 10.37 4.20
N ARG A 30 -10.74 9.65 4.31
CA ARG A 30 -9.85 9.32 3.19
C ARG A 30 -10.07 7.87 2.76
N ALA A 31 -10.04 7.63 1.46
CA ALA A 31 -10.29 6.31 0.87
C ALA A 31 -9.02 5.73 0.25
N GLY A 32 -7.92 5.65 1.01
CA GLY A 32 -6.69 5.00 0.53
C GLY A 32 -6.96 3.53 0.20
N ARG A 33 -6.48 3.08 -0.97
CA ARG A 33 -6.59 1.69 -1.45
C ARG A 33 -5.25 1.12 -1.95
N PRO A 34 -4.27 0.89 -1.06
CA PRO A 34 -3.05 0.18 -1.44
C PRO A 34 -3.35 -1.26 -1.88
N ARG A 35 -2.74 -1.69 -2.99
CA ARG A 35 -2.69 -3.08 -3.45
C ARG A 35 -1.42 -3.74 -2.90
N ILE A 36 -1.60 -4.94 -2.38
CA ILE A 36 -0.54 -5.83 -1.92
C ILE A 36 -0.39 -6.98 -2.91
N GLU A 37 0.84 -7.20 -3.36
CA GLU A 37 1.25 -8.33 -4.18
C GLU A 37 2.46 -9.00 -3.55
N GLN A 38 2.67 -10.29 -3.82
CA GLN A 38 3.85 -11.03 -3.39
C GLN A 38 4.55 -11.62 -4.61
N GLY A 39 5.83 -11.24 -4.78
CA GLY A 39 6.69 -11.80 -5.81
C GLY A 39 7.06 -13.26 -5.54
N VAL A 40 7.57 -13.94 -6.55
CA VAL A 40 7.99 -15.35 -6.48
C VAL A 40 9.11 -15.61 -5.47
N ASP A 41 9.91 -14.58 -5.17
CA ASP A 41 10.97 -14.57 -4.17
C ASP A 41 10.46 -14.25 -2.74
N GLY A 42 9.15 -14.06 -2.59
CA GLY A 42 8.52 -13.66 -1.34
C GLY A 42 8.52 -12.15 -1.09
N THR A 43 9.08 -11.33 -2.00
CA THR A 43 9.10 -9.87 -1.88
C THR A 43 7.68 -9.31 -1.87
N VAL A 44 7.37 -8.47 -0.89
CA VAL A 44 6.07 -7.81 -0.78
C VAL A 44 6.09 -6.47 -1.49
N TRP A 45 5.22 -6.33 -2.50
CA TRP A 45 5.01 -5.08 -3.23
C TRP A 45 3.79 -4.35 -2.69
N VAL A 46 3.95 -3.04 -2.47
CA VAL A 46 2.87 -2.15 -2.04
C VAL A 46 2.75 -1.04 -3.06
N GLY A 47 1.62 -1.00 -3.77
CA GLY A 47 1.35 -0.01 -4.80
C GLY A 47 -0.05 0.57 -4.67
N GLY A 48 -0.35 1.64 -5.40
CA GLY A 48 -1.68 2.24 -5.40
C GLY A 48 -1.78 3.38 -6.41
N ALA A 49 -3.01 3.73 -6.76
CA ALA A 49 -3.24 4.88 -7.63
C ALA A 49 -2.78 6.18 -6.95
N THR A 50 -2.13 7.04 -7.71
CA THR A 50 -1.72 8.37 -7.28
C THR A 50 -2.35 9.43 -8.19
N MET A 51 -2.49 10.65 -7.67
CA MET A 51 -2.99 11.80 -8.41
C MET A 51 -2.16 13.02 -8.03
N THR A 52 -1.64 13.73 -9.02
CA THR A 52 -0.97 15.01 -8.81
C THR A 52 -2.02 16.06 -8.45
N LEU A 53 -1.89 16.69 -7.28
CA LEU A 53 -2.82 17.73 -6.81
C LEU A 53 -2.28 19.14 -7.01
N SER A 54 -0.96 19.28 -7.07
CA SER A 54 -0.28 20.55 -7.21
C SER A 54 1.04 20.36 -7.95
N THR A 55 1.38 21.32 -8.80
CA THR A 55 2.65 21.40 -9.51
C THR A 55 3.17 22.83 -9.34
N GLY A 56 4.47 23.00 -9.18
CA GLY A 56 5.09 24.30 -8.99
C GLY A 56 6.60 24.27 -9.21
N GLU A 57 7.19 25.46 -9.23
CA GLU A 57 8.62 25.72 -9.43
C GLU A 57 9.13 26.59 -8.27
N ILE A 58 10.41 26.42 -7.89
CA ILE A 58 11.06 27.20 -6.85
C ILE A 58 12.35 27.77 -7.46
N ASP A 59 12.48 29.10 -7.45
CA ASP A 59 13.74 29.78 -7.73
C ASP A 59 14.62 29.79 -6.47
N LEU A 60 15.90 29.44 -6.63
CA LEU A 60 16.90 29.40 -5.56
C LEU A 60 17.64 30.73 -5.43
#